data_AF-A0A965IFH5-F1
#
_entry.id   AF-A0A965IFH5-F1
#
_cell.length_a   1.000
_cell.length_b   1.000
_cell.length_c   1.000
_cell.angle_alpha   90.00
_cell.angle_beta   90.00
_cell.angle_gamma   90.00
#
_symmetry.space_group_name_H-M   'P 1'
#
loop_
_entity.id
_entity.type
_entity.pdbx_description
1 polymer ?
#
loop_
_entity_poly.entity_id
_entity_poly.type
_entity_poly.pdbx_seq_one_letter_code
_entity_poly.pdbx_strand_id
1 'polypeptide(L)'
;MRPIQVFVTAVVFLFSSPVLTQPLSLPGTEEAPKPAPPPPPNCKVSEFRSLTEEPESRRLQAALNWLKGPGKDCSIDRLILLRNNRNAWMGTVDSPVLAGALDALIEEKAKDDPGVIQGLYTSPVPPAKQPQ
;
A
#
# COMPACT_ATOMS: atom_id res chain seq x y z
N MET A 1 36.72 29.60 40.46
CA MET A 1 36.19 30.97 40.65
C MET A 1 35.15 31.16 39.55
N ARG A 2 33.83 31.36 39.74
CA ARG A 2 32.98 32.06 40.72
C ARG A 2 31.66 31.26 40.94
N PRO A 3 30.73 31.66 41.84
CA PRO A 3 30.18 30.79 42.89
C PRO A 3 28.71 30.33 42.72
N ILE A 4 28.33 29.44 43.65
CA ILE A 4 26.99 29.01 44.08
C ILE A 4 26.25 30.18 44.76
N GLN A 5 24.95 30.39 44.47
CA GLN A 5 23.95 30.92 45.44
C GLN A 5 22.51 30.69 44.89
N VAL A 6 21.79 29.64 45.29
CA VAL A 6 20.72 29.51 46.33
C VAL A 6 19.49 30.44 46.24
N PHE A 7 18.30 29.81 46.30
CA PHE A 7 17.17 30.03 47.25
C PHE A 7 15.77 30.51 46.74
N VAL A 8 14.76 29.70 47.14
CA VAL A 8 13.37 30.01 47.60
C VAL A 8 12.40 30.60 46.54
N THR A 9 11.20 30.06 46.29
CA THR A 9 10.05 29.96 47.23
C THR A 9 9.08 28.83 46.88
N ALA A 10 8.65 28.13 47.91
CA ALA A 10 7.54 27.18 47.90
C ALA A 10 6.18 27.90 47.88
N VAL A 11 5.20 27.33 47.18
CA VAL A 11 3.78 27.52 47.49
C VAL A 11 3.19 26.14 47.76
N VAL A 12 2.97 25.91 49.04
CA VAL A 12 2.30 24.75 49.62
C VAL A 12 0.80 24.93 49.37
N PHE A 13 0.19 24.03 48.60
CA PHE A 13 -1.27 23.83 48.64
C PHE A 13 -1.56 22.54 49.40
N LEU A 14 -2.06 22.73 50.63
CA LEU A 14 -2.67 21.71 51.46
C LEU A 14 -4.05 21.38 50.89
N PHE A 15 -4.23 20.19 50.32
CA PHE A 15 -5.54 19.54 50.27
C PHE A 15 -5.39 18.09 50.75
N SER A 16 -5.92 17.88 51.94
CA SER A 16 -6.02 16.63 52.65
C SER A 16 -7.17 15.81 52.06
N SER A 17 -6.85 14.72 51.37
CA SER A 17 -7.80 13.67 51.02
C SER A 17 -7.15 12.31 51.29
N PRO A 18 -7.74 11.45 52.14
CA PRO A 18 -7.24 10.10 52.31
C PRO A 18 -7.61 9.29 51.06
N VAL A 19 -6.64 9.06 50.18
CA VAL A 19 -6.79 8.12 49.07
C VAL A 19 -6.68 6.70 49.66
N LEU A 20 -7.81 6.01 49.70
CA LEU A 20 -7.93 4.60 50.02
C LEU A 20 -7.08 3.78 49.03
N THR A 21 -5.94 3.27 49.49
CA THR A 21 -5.07 2.42 48.66
C THR A 21 -5.68 1.02 48.61
N GLN A 22 -6.32 0.67 47.49
CA GLN A 22 -6.64 -0.72 47.18
C GLN A 22 -5.44 -1.34 46.42
N PRO A 23 -4.94 -2.52 46.82
CA PRO A 23 -3.94 -3.21 46.04
C PRO A 23 -4.62 -3.75 44.77
N LEU A 24 -4.33 -3.12 43.63
CA LEU A 24 -4.60 -3.70 42.32
C LEU A 24 -3.68 -4.90 42.14
N SER A 25 -4.17 -6.08 42.48
CA SER A 25 -3.63 -7.33 41.96
C SER A 25 -3.83 -7.32 40.44
N LEU A 26 -2.76 -7.02 39.70
CA LEU A 26 -2.73 -7.13 38.24
C LEU A 26 -2.85 -8.62 37.86
N PRO A 27 -3.88 -9.04 37.11
CA PRO A 27 -3.89 -10.34 36.47
C PRO A 27 -2.73 -10.40 35.48
N GLY A 28 -2.05 -11.55 35.43
CA GLY A 28 -0.89 -11.78 34.58
C GLY A 28 -1.11 -11.29 33.15
N THR A 29 -0.10 -10.62 32.62
CA THR A 29 0.03 -10.34 31.19
C THR A 29 0.17 -11.67 30.46
N GLU A 30 -0.96 -12.26 30.07
CA GLU A 30 -1.00 -13.19 28.96
C GLU A 30 -0.68 -12.36 27.71
N GLU A 31 0.55 -12.51 27.22
CA GLU A 31 1.02 -11.82 26.02
C GLU A 31 0.15 -12.27 24.84
N ALA A 32 -0.64 -11.33 24.32
CA ALA A 32 -1.53 -11.60 23.19
C ALA A 32 -0.72 -12.23 22.02
N PRO A 33 -1.28 -13.21 21.29
CA PRO A 33 -0.57 -13.85 20.20
C PRO A 33 -0.11 -12.79 19.19
N LYS A 34 1.20 -12.77 18.91
CA LYS A 34 1.76 -11.87 17.91
C LYS A 34 1.07 -12.15 16.56
N PRO A 35 0.60 -11.12 15.83
CA PRO A 35 -0.04 -11.32 14.54
C PRO A 35 0.85 -12.17 13.64
N ALA A 36 0.25 -13.18 13.00
CA ALA A 36 0.96 -13.97 12.00
C ALA A 36 1.52 -13.01 10.93
N PRO A 37 2.73 -13.27 10.40
CA PRO A 37 3.27 -12.49 9.30
C PRO A 37 2.26 -12.45 8.15
N PRO A 38 2.10 -11.29 7.48
CA PRO A 38 1.24 -11.24 6.31
C PRO A 38 1.70 -12.27 5.28
N PRO A 39 0.77 -12.95 4.58
CA PRO A 39 1.14 -13.90 3.55
C PRO A 39 2.02 -13.21 2.51
N PRO A 40 2.99 -13.94 1.92
CA PRO A 40 3.87 -13.36 0.90
C PRO A 40 3.03 -12.81 -0.25
N PRO A 41 3.44 -11.70 -0.88
CA PRO A 41 2.67 -11.07 -1.93
C PRO A 41 2.51 -12.07 -3.09
N ASN A 42 1.27 -12.51 -3.34
CA ASN A 42 0.94 -13.46 -4.41
C ASN A 42 1.03 -12.85 -5.82
N CYS A 43 1.51 -11.61 -5.93
CA CYS A 43 1.63 -10.90 -7.20
C CYS A 43 2.92 -11.25 -7.96
N LYS A 44 2.90 -12.38 -8.66
CA LYS A 44 3.95 -12.71 -9.63
C LYS A 44 3.55 -12.23 -11.01
N VAL A 45 4.21 -11.17 -11.50
CA VAL A 45 4.00 -10.65 -12.88
C VAL A 45 4.20 -11.73 -13.94
N SER A 46 5.09 -12.70 -13.70
CA SER A 46 5.30 -13.85 -14.58
C SER A 46 4.06 -14.74 -14.72
N GLU A 47 3.23 -14.87 -13.69
CA GLU A 47 1.99 -15.65 -13.75
C GLU A 47 0.97 -14.96 -14.65
N PHE A 48 0.80 -13.65 -14.51
CA PHE A 48 -0.04 -12.90 -15.44
C PHE A 48 0.48 -12.99 -16.87
N ARG A 49 1.80 -12.85 -17.07
CA ARG A 49 2.41 -12.99 -18.40
C ARG A 49 2.17 -14.39 -18.99
N SER A 50 2.20 -15.45 -18.17
CA SER A 50 1.98 -16.82 -18.65
C SER A 50 0.58 -17.06 -19.25
N LEU A 51 -0.37 -16.15 -19.02
CA LEU A 51 -1.68 -16.20 -19.67
C LEU A 51 -1.61 -16.03 -21.20
N THR A 52 -0.47 -15.59 -21.76
CA THR A 52 -0.23 -15.63 -23.21
C THR A 52 -0.44 -17.01 -23.80
N GLU A 53 -0.21 -18.07 -23.01
CA GLU A 53 -0.39 -19.46 -23.42
C GLU A 53 -1.85 -19.94 -23.36
N GLU A 54 -2.75 -19.20 -22.70
CA GLU A 54 -4.17 -19.55 -22.71
C GLU A 54 -4.76 -19.34 -24.11
N PRO A 55 -5.74 -20.20 -24.53
CA PRO A 55 -6.48 -19.99 -25.75
C PRO A 55 -7.13 -18.60 -25.78
N GLU A 56 -7.15 -17.98 -26.96
CA GLU A 56 -7.68 -16.62 -27.16
C GLU A 56 -9.08 -16.45 -26.55
N SER A 57 -9.94 -17.45 -26.74
CA SER A 57 -11.32 -17.49 -26.23
C SER A 57 -11.46 -17.46 -24.71
N ARG A 58 -10.40 -17.80 -23.95
CA ARG A 58 -10.41 -17.84 -22.48
C ARG A 58 -9.47 -16.83 -21.84
N ARG A 59 -8.51 -16.31 -22.60
CA ARG A 59 -7.42 -15.47 -22.07
C ARG A 59 -7.91 -14.22 -21.36
N LEU A 60 -8.91 -13.51 -21.89
CA LEU A 60 -9.48 -12.32 -21.23
C LEU A 60 -10.05 -12.67 -19.86
N GLN A 61 -10.87 -13.73 -19.80
CA GLN A 61 -11.50 -14.15 -18.56
C GLN A 61 -10.47 -14.64 -17.54
N ALA A 62 -9.44 -15.36 -17.99
CA ALA A 62 -8.34 -15.78 -17.15
C ALA A 62 -7.58 -14.58 -16.56
N ALA A 63 -7.30 -13.54 -17.36
CA ALA A 63 -6.67 -12.31 -16.91
C ALA A 63 -7.52 -11.57 -15.87
N LEU A 64 -8.82 -11.40 -16.12
CA LEU A 64 -9.73 -10.76 -15.17
C LEU A 64 -9.85 -11.55 -13.85
N ASN A 65 -9.88 -12.89 -13.92
CA ASN A 65 -9.91 -13.73 -12.73
C ASN A 65 -8.59 -13.65 -11.96
N TRP A 66 -7.46 -13.61 -12.65
CA TRP A 66 -6.15 -13.44 -12.02
C TRP A 66 -6.05 -12.08 -11.31
N LEU A 67 -6.57 -11.00 -11.90
CA LEU A 67 -6.60 -9.69 -11.25
C LEU A 67 -7.43 -9.68 -9.95
N LYS A 68 -8.55 -10.41 -9.93
CA LYS A 68 -9.40 -10.56 -8.73
C LYS A 68 -8.77 -11.41 -7.63
N GLY A 69 -7.80 -12.26 -7.97
CA GLY A 69 -7.08 -13.11 -7.03
C GLY A 69 -5.68 -12.56 -6.77
N PRO A 70 -4.62 -13.13 -7.37
CA PRO A 70 -3.24 -12.67 -7.20
C PRO A 70 -3.01 -11.16 -7.44
N GLY A 71 -3.72 -10.57 -8.42
CA GLY A 71 -3.53 -9.17 -8.80
C GLY A 71 -3.91 -8.15 -7.72
N LYS A 72 -4.90 -8.49 -6.88
CA LYS A 72 -5.37 -7.62 -5.80
C LYS A 72 -4.25 -7.32 -4.78
N ASP A 73 -3.31 -8.24 -4.61
CA ASP A 73 -2.22 -8.16 -3.64
C ASP A 73 -0.93 -7.55 -4.25
N CYS A 74 -0.97 -7.09 -5.52
CA CYS A 74 0.18 -6.45 -6.18
C CYS A 74 0.54 -5.08 -5.62
N SER A 75 1.83 -4.77 -5.49
CA SER A 75 2.26 -3.37 -5.28
C SER A 75 1.94 -2.49 -6.50
N ILE A 76 1.92 -1.18 -6.32
CA ILE A 76 1.67 -0.20 -7.39
C ILE A 76 2.64 -0.42 -8.56
N ASP A 77 3.95 -0.53 -8.29
CA ASP A 77 4.97 -0.74 -9.34
C ASP A 77 4.69 -1.99 -10.18
N ARG A 78 4.21 -3.06 -9.54
CA ARG A 78 3.86 -4.30 -10.23
C ARG A 78 2.62 -4.11 -11.10
N LEU A 79 1.60 -3.41 -10.62
CA LEU A 79 0.41 -3.08 -11.41
C LEU A 79 0.75 -2.18 -12.60
N ILE A 80 1.63 -1.19 -12.42
CA ILE A 80 2.13 -0.33 -13.52
C ILE A 80 2.89 -1.17 -14.56
N LEU A 81 3.73 -2.11 -14.14
CA LEU A 81 4.37 -3.06 -15.06
C LEU A 81 3.35 -3.88 -15.85
N LEU A 82 2.31 -4.41 -15.21
CA LEU A 82 1.23 -5.13 -15.89
C LEU A 82 0.54 -4.21 -16.91
N ARG A 83 0.15 -3.00 -16.49
CA ARG A 83 -0.53 -2.01 -17.35
C ARG A 83 0.27 -1.68 -18.60
N ASN A 84 1.56 -1.40 -18.44
CA ASN A 84 2.43 -0.96 -19.54
C ASN A 84 2.77 -2.06 -20.54
N ASN A 85 2.63 -3.33 -20.15
CA ASN A 85 2.91 -4.48 -21.03
C ASN A 85 1.64 -5.22 -21.47
N ARG A 86 0.48 -4.86 -20.93
CA ARG A 86 -0.82 -5.52 -21.16
C ARG A 86 -1.10 -5.72 -22.64
N ASN A 87 -0.95 -4.67 -23.45
CA ASN A 87 -1.22 -4.73 -24.88
C ASN A 87 -0.36 -5.79 -25.59
N ALA A 88 0.93 -5.86 -25.27
CA ALA A 88 1.87 -6.80 -25.87
C ALA A 88 1.61 -8.25 -25.42
N TRP A 89 1.18 -8.47 -24.18
CA TRP A 89 0.93 -9.82 -23.66
C TRP A 89 -0.46 -10.36 -24.00
N MET A 90 -1.46 -9.49 -24.04
CA MET A 90 -2.84 -9.91 -24.32
C MET A 90 -3.12 -9.95 -25.82
N GLY A 91 -2.38 -9.19 -26.63
CA GLY A 91 -2.53 -9.16 -28.07
C GLY A 91 -3.91 -8.67 -28.48
N THR A 92 -4.58 -9.39 -29.38
CA THR A 92 -5.95 -9.11 -29.85
C THR A 92 -7.01 -9.18 -28.74
N VAL A 93 -6.68 -9.84 -27.63
CA VAL A 93 -7.57 -10.01 -26.47
C VAL A 93 -7.48 -8.84 -25.49
N ASP A 94 -6.50 -7.93 -25.66
CA ASP A 94 -6.50 -6.71 -24.85
C ASP A 94 -7.81 -5.94 -25.06
N SER A 95 -8.33 -5.36 -23.99
CA SER A 95 -9.62 -4.67 -24.04
C SER A 95 -9.69 -3.54 -23.01
N PRO A 96 -10.55 -2.54 -23.24
CA PRO A 96 -10.84 -1.50 -22.25
C PRO A 96 -11.30 -2.06 -20.90
N VAL A 97 -11.96 -3.23 -20.88
CA VAL A 97 -12.40 -3.89 -19.64
C VAL A 97 -11.21 -4.35 -18.81
N LEU A 98 -10.21 -4.98 -19.44
CA LEU A 98 -8.99 -5.39 -18.75
C LEU A 98 -8.15 -4.17 -18.33
N ALA A 99 -8.11 -3.13 -19.18
CA ALA A 99 -7.44 -1.89 -18.85
C ALA A 99 -8.05 -1.24 -17.60
N GLY A 100 -9.37 -1.07 -17.57
CA GLY A 100 -10.08 -0.50 -16.42
C GLY A 100 -9.95 -1.32 -15.15
N ALA A 101 -9.89 -2.65 -15.24
CA ALA A 101 -9.66 -3.50 -14.06
C ALA A 101 -8.26 -3.28 -13.46
N LEU A 102 -7.23 -3.08 -14.28
CA LEU A 102 -5.88 -2.73 -13.81
C LEU A 102 -5.83 -1.30 -13.27
N ASP A 103 -6.42 -0.34 -13.98
CA ASP A 103 -6.43 1.06 -13.56
C ASP A 103 -7.15 1.22 -12.20
N ALA A 104 -8.29 0.54 -11.98
CA ALA A 104 -8.99 0.56 -10.70
C ALA A 104 -8.12 0.04 -9.54
N LEU A 105 -7.34 -1.03 -9.76
CA LEU A 105 -6.40 -1.54 -8.74
C LEU A 105 -5.26 -0.55 -8.47
N ILE A 106 -4.82 0.20 -9.49
CA ILE A 106 -3.79 1.24 -9.33
C ILE A 106 -4.38 2.41 -8.54
N GLU A 107 -5.57 2.89 -8.91
CA GLU A 107 -6.26 3.98 -8.22
C GLU A 107 -6.51 3.69 -6.75
N GLU A 108 -6.97 2.48 -6.42
CA GLU A 108 -7.18 2.05 -5.05
C GLU A 108 -5.89 2.12 -4.21
N LYS A 109 -4.76 1.71 -4.81
CA LYS A 109 -3.47 1.71 -4.12
C LYS A 109 -2.79 3.07 -4.11
N ALA A 110 -3.00 3.88 -5.14
CA ALA A 110 -2.44 5.22 -5.31
C ALA A 110 -3.36 6.33 -4.76
N LYS A 111 -4.33 6.00 -3.90
CA LYS A 111 -5.30 6.96 -3.35
C LYS A 111 -4.68 8.22 -2.73
N ASP A 112 -3.46 8.10 -2.18
CA ASP A 112 -2.72 9.19 -1.53
C ASP A 112 -1.57 9.74 -2.41
N ASP A 113 -1.48 9.29 -3.67
CA ASP A 113 -0.46 9.71 -4.65
C ASP A 113 -1.14 10.26 -5.92
N PRO A 114 -1.48 11.56 -5.95
CA PRO A 114 -2.13 12.18 -7.10
C PRO A 114 -1.23 12.19 -8.35
N GLY A 115 0.10 12.08 -8.21
CA GLY A 115 1.02 12.03 -9.33
C GLY A 115 0.87 10.74 -10.13
N VAL A 116 0.71 9.60 -9.44
CA VAL A 116 0.42 8.31 -10.08
C VAL A 116 -0.92 8.35 -10.80
N ILE A 117 -1.98 8.88 -10.17
CA ILE A 117 -3.31 8.99 -10.77
C ILE A 117 -3.27 9.88 -12.03
N GLN A 118 -2.62 11.04 -11.96
CA GLN A 118 -2.46 11.92 -13.11
C GLN A 118 -1.71 11.21 -14.25
N GLY A 119 -0.67 10.44 -13.94
CA GLY A 119 0.11 9.67 -14.91
C GLY A 119 -0.68 8.58 -15.64
N LEU A 120 -1.80 8.10 -15.09
CA LEU A 120 -2.65 7.12 -15.78
C LEU A 120 -3.39 7.73 -16.98
N TYR A 121 -3.82 8.99 -16.85
CA TYR A 121 -4.74 9.65 -17.79
C TYR A 121 -4.10 10.76 -18.62
N THR A 122 -2.80 11.01 -18.42
CA THR A 122 -2.06 12.01 -19.19
C THR A 122 -1.04 11.33 -20.09
N SER A 123 -0.85 11.90 -21.28
CA SER A 123 0.27 11.50 -22.13
C SER A 123 1.56 12.13 -21.58
N PRO A 124 2.70 11.41 -21.57
CA PRO A 124 3.99 12.02 -21.24
C PRO A 124 4.22 13.25 -22.12
N VAL A 125 4.67 14.35 -21.53
CA VAL A 125 5.08 15.52 -22.32
C VAL A 125 6.24 15.07 -23.22
N PRO A 126 6.14 15.24 -24.55
CA PRO A 126 7.24 14.89 -25.45
C PRO A 126 8.52 15.60 -25.00
N PRO A 127 9.69 14.94 -25.04
CA PRO A 127 10.93 15.61 -24.73
C PRO A 127 11.10 16.84 -25.64
N ALA A 128 11.54 17.96 -25.06
CA ALA A 128 11.79 19.17 -25.82
C ALA A 128 12.76 18.84 -26.96
N LYS A 129 12.45 19.30 -28.19
CA LYS A 129 13.39 19.18 -29.31
C LYS A 129 14.70 19.85 -28.89
N GLN A 130 15.77 19.08 -28.82
CA GLN A 130 17.10 19.65 -28.67
C GLN A 130 17.39 20.48 -29.93
N PRO A 131 17.99 21.69 -29.80
CA PRO A 131 18.50 22.40 -30.96
C PRO A 131 19.43 21.46 -31.75
N GLN A 132 19.16 21.29 -33.04
CA GLN A 132 20.01 20.53 -33.95
C GLN A 132 21.32 21.28 -34.19
#